data_AF-A0A5N6JFN4-F1
#
_entry.id   AF-A0A5N6JFN4-F1
#
_cell.length_a   1.000
_cell.length_b   1.000
_cell.length_c   1.000
_cell.angle_alpha   90.00
_cell.angle_beta   90.00
_cell.angle_gamma   90.00
#
_symmetry.space_group_name_H-M   'P 1'
#
loop_
_entity.id
_entity.type
_entity.pdbx_description
1 polymer ?
#
loop_
_entity_poly.entity_id
_entity_poly.type
_entity_poly.pdbx_seq_one_letter_code
_entity_poly.pdbx_strand_id
1 'polypeptide(L)'
;MFDLKEYKNWEGHSHGLLLIKGQPGAGKSTLMAFLYSRHKKRYKKGRQGINLEFFFNGRGVESQRSPLGMLRSLLNQLFRQDEVVRPLVRDEYREKYHTFGGSGHGWHWLQSELEQLHQDSILLSAQQRQVTIFADELDGVGAQFASEITAYFHRVGDSVAAKMASAKICISCRYYPVPTIRPGEEISIDQHNKSDITTYVKDRLYVEHIGVTDIPGRNAWTHLQSDIIAQSGGIFQWVHLIVALIESRTADGESVGQARHWLLYVRHELSDVYQDILKNTIKREYRSQSLLLFQWVCHDGRPLSVTEMRYVLAATDTAQKSHSIRCQKTGDFAQTDDQIKQRIRALSGGLIEVVKVPEGGGNETVQVIHQSVTEFLRARGLAYLATLAEADKKAICVMPDTEPPGNDNIHNCPAPFDGSCLNHLVTEYAKIVVIAIFVEMMFSGFPTSPVSG
;
A
#
# COMPACT_ATOMS: atom_id res chain seq x y z
N MET A 1 -2.16 -18.95 14.18
CA MET A 1 -0.78 -18.91 13.63
C MET A 1 0.23 -19.64 14.52
N PHE A 2 0.45 -19.24 15.78
CA PHE A 2 1.51 -19.83 16.64
C PHE A 2 1.33 -21.32 16.95
N ASP A 3 0.12 -21.84 16.76
CA ASP A 3 -0.18 -23.25 16.95
C ASP A 3 0.11 -24.14 15.74
N LEU A 4 0.34 -23.53 14.58
CA LEU A 4 0.64 -24.22 13.34
C LEU A 4 1.95 -25.01 13.46
N LYS A 5 1.95 -26.21 12.90
CA LYS A 5 3.09 -27.14 12.98
C LYS A 5 4.30 -26.55 12.28
N GLU A 6 4.09 -25.92 11.13
CA GLU A 6 5.10 -25.30 10.28
C GLU A 6 5.83 -24.17 11.03
N TYR A 7 5.07 -23.34 11.75
CA TYR A 7 5.65 -22.29 12.59
C TYR A 7 6.42 -22.88 13.78
N LYS A 8 5.85 -23.88 14.47
CA LYS A 8 6.50 -24.55 15.60
C LYS A 8 7.79 -25.25 15.17
N ASN A 9 7.80 -25.87 13.99
CA ASN A 9 8.98 -26.46 13.39
C ASN A 9 10.04 -25.40 13.13
N TRP A 10 9.72 -24.36 12.34
CA TRP A 10 10.67 -23.29 12.04
C TRP A 10 11.23 -22.62 13.30
N GLU A 11 10.37 -22.38 14.30
CA GLU A 11 10.79 -21.76 15.56
C GLU A 11 11.59 -22.73 16.45
N GLY A 12 11.39 -24.04 16.33
CA GLY A 12 12.09 -25.08 17.10
C GLY A 12 13.49 -25.42 16.59
N HIS A 13 13.75 -25.25 15.29
CA HIS A 13 15.06 -25.55 14.69
C HIS A 13 16.06 -24.39 14.87
N SER A 14 17.37 -24.65 14.75
CA SER A 14 18.42 -23.60 14.79
C SER A 14 18.55 -22.84 13.47
N HIS A 15 18.10 -23.46 12.38
CA HIS A 15 18.15 -22.91 11.03
C HIS A 15 16.91 -23.29 10.23
N GLY A 16 16.62 -22.52 9.19
CA GLY A 16 15.53 -22.82 8.28
C GLY A 16 14.88 -21.57 7.67
N LEU A 17 14.11 -21.80 6.60
CA LEU A 17 13.38 -20.77 5.88
C LEU A 17 11.87 -21.04 6.00
N LEU A 18 11.16 -20.04 6.51
CA LEU A 18 9.69 -20.00 6.59
C LEU A 18 9.15 -19.03 5.54
N LEU A 19 8.23 -19.51 4.70
CA LEU A 19 7.47 -18.69 3.78
C LEU A 19 6.06 -18.44 4.32
N ILE A 20 5.72 -17.16 4.47
CA ILE A 20 4.35 -16.72 4.75
C ILE A 20 3.74 -16.19 3.45
N LYS A 21 2.81 -16.96 2.88
CA LYS A 21 2.07 -16.56 1.68
C LYS A 21 0.64 -16.18 2.00
N GLY A 22 0.04 -15.40 1.10
CA GLY A 22 -1.39 -15.17 1.14
C GLY A 22 -1.89 -14.04 0.27
N GLN A 23 -3.21 -13.90 0.20
CA GLN A 23 -3.88 -12.86 -0.59
C GLN A 23 -3.47 -11.43 -0.17
N PRO A 24 -3.55 -10.44 -1.07
CA PRO A 24 -3.45 -9.03 -0.69
C PRO A 24 -4.47 -8.70 0.41
N GLY A 25 -4.05 -7.98 1.45
CA GLY A 25 -4.93 -7.60 2.57
C GLY A 25 -5.21 -8.72 3.58
N ALA A 26 -4.59 -9.89 3.48
CA ALA A 26 -4.73 -10.98 4.46
C ALA A 26 -3.94 -10.74 5.77
N GLY A 27 -3.23 -9.62 5.91
CA GLY A 27 -2.50 -9.27 7.15
C GLY A 27 -1.08 -9.84 7.26
N LYS A 28 -0.44 -10.20 6.14
CA LYS A 28 0.96 -10.67 6.10
C LYS A 28 1.93 -9.69 6.77
N SER A 29 1.92 -8.43 6.35
CA SER A 29 2.83 -7.39 6.85
C SER A 29 2.60 -7.10 8.34
N THR A 30 1.32 -7.13 8.78
CA THR A 30 0.95 -7.05 10.20
C THR A 30 1.53 -8.23 11.01
N LEU A 31 1.44 -9.45 10.48
CA LEU A 31 2.02 -10.62 11.11
C LEU A 31 3.55 -10.54 11.14
N MET A 32 4.20 -10.12 10.05
CA MET A 32 5.66 -9.96 9.97
C MET A 32 6.18 -8.96 11.00
N ALA A 33 5.54 -7.78 11.11
CA ALA A 33 5.87 -6.78 12.11
C ALA A 33 5.68 -7.32 13.54
N PHE A 34 4.61 -8.09 13.79
CA PHE A 34 4.37 -8.73 15.09
C PHE A 34 5.47 -9.75 15.43
N LEU A 35 5.83 -10.62 14.49
CA LEU A 35 6.88 -11.63 14.67
C LEU A 35 8.23 -10.98 14.96
N TYR A 36 8.63 -10.00 14.16
CA TYR A 36 9.87 -9.25 14.39
C TYR A 36 9.89 -8.61 15.79
N SER A 37 8.81 -7.91 16.18
CA SER A 37 8.69 -7.28 17.50
C SER A 37 8.78 -8.30 18.64
N ARG A 38 8.15 -9.47 18.49
CA ARG A 38 8.22 -10.58 19.44
C ARG A 38 9.64 -11.11 19.58
N HIS A 39 10.34 -11.35 18.47
CA HIS A 39 11.74 -11.79 18.50
C HIS A 39 12.64 -10.74 19.16
N LYS A 40 12.56 -9.48 18.72
CA LYS A 40 13.32 -8.35 19.31
C LYS A 40 13.13 -8.24 20.83
N LYS A 41 11.91 -8.41 21.33
CA LYS A 41 11.62 -8.41 22.79
C LYS A 41 12.23 -9.61 23.53
N ARG A 42 12.25 -10.79 22.90
CA ARG A 42 12.85 -12.01 23.50
C ARG A 42 14.34 -11.85 23.72
N TYR A 43 15.06 -11.23 22.78
CA TYR A 43 16.51 -11.07 22.89
C TYR A 43 16.94 -9.93 23.83
N LYS A 44 16.07 -8.94 24.08
CA LYS A 44 16.28 -7.96 25.16
C LYS A 44 16.20 -8.56 26.57
N LYS A 45 15.59 -9.74 26.75
CA LYS A 45 15.38 -10.41 28.04
C LYS A 45 16.45 -11.48 28.37
N GLY A 46 17.67 -11.35 27.84
CA GLY A 46 18.80 -12.19 28.25
C GLY A 46 19.22 -13.32 27.31
N ARG A 47 18.69 -13.38 26.08
CA ARG A 47 19.26 -14.19 24.97
C ARG A 47 19.90 -13.24 23.97
N GLN A 48 21.18 -13.36 23.65
CA GLN A 48 21.84 -12.50 22.67
C GLN A 48 21.65 -13.07 21.26
N GLY A 49 20.69 -12.55 20.50
CA GLY A 49 20.47 -12.90 19.10
C GLY A 49 20.36 -11.64 18.24
N ILE A 50 20.70 -11.77 16.97
CA ILE A 50 20.69 -10.69 15.99
C ILE A 50 19.38 -10.77 15.21
N ASN A 51 18.66 -9.65 15.12
CA ASN A 51 17.41 -9.58 14.37
C ASN A 51 17.57 -8.55 13.27
N LEU A 52 17.38 -8.99 12.03
CA LEU A 52 17.46 -8.17 10.83
C LEU A 52 16.08 -8.11 10.19
N GLU A 53 15.73 -6.95 9.63
CA GLU A 53 14.45 -6.75 8.94
C GLU A 53 14.62 -5.97 7.65
N PHE A 54 13.85 -6.32 6.65
CA PHE A 54 13.68 -5.51 5.46
C PHE A 54 12.26 -5.67 4.93
N PHE A 55 11.49 -4.58 4.94
CA PHE A 55 10.14 -4.58 4.41
C PHE A 55 10.18 -3.83 3.09
N PHE A 56 9.94 -4.55 1.99
CA PHE A 56 9.86 -3.94 0.68
C PHE A 56 8.71 -2.95 0.69
N ASN A 57 9.00 -1.72 0.26
CA ASN A 57 7.98 -0.70 0.15
C ASN A 57 7.88 -0.29 -1.32
N GLY A 58 6.86 -0.80 -2.02
CA GLY A 58 6.61 -0.44 -3.42
C GLY A 58 6.41 1.07 -3.68
N ARG A 59 6.27 1.88 -2.63
CA ARG A 59 6.14 3.36 -2.70
C ARG A 59 7.34 4.09 -2.10
N GLY A 60 8.35 3.35 -1.64
CA GLY A 60 9.57 3.89 -1.07
C GLY A 60 10.56 4.37 -2.13
N VAL A 61 11.67 4.95 -1.66
CA VAL A 61 12.84 5.27 -2.50
C VAL A 61 13.44 3.98 -3.11
N GLU A 62 14.27 4.10 -4.15
CA GLU A 62 14.85 2.96 -4.86
C GLU A 62 15.59 1.96 -3.94
N SER A 63 16.21 2.44 -2.86
CA SER A 63 16.85 1.60 -1.84
C SER A 63 15.87 0.76 -1.01
N GLN A 64 14.57 1.07 -1.02
CA GLN A 64 13.50 0.29 -0.39
C GLN A 64 12.77 -0.64 -1.38
N ARG A 65 13.15 -0.60 -2.66
CA ARG A 65 12.49 -1.31 -3.78
C ARG A 65 13.43 -2.22 -4.58
N SER A 66 14.67 -2.41 -4.13
CA SER A 66 15.67 -3.17 -4.87
C SER A 66 16.33 -4.26 -4.02
N PRO A 67 16.72 -5.41 -4.63
CA PRO A 67 17.55 -6.42 -3.96
C PRO A 67 18.84 -5.83 -3.38
N LEU A 68 19.46 -4.90 -4.10
CA LEU A 68 20.67 -4.21 -3.66
C LEU A 68 20.41 -3.34 -2.41
N GLY A 69 19.28 -2.66 -2.36
CA GLY A 69 18.83 -1.91 -1.19
C GLY A 69 18.60 -2.80 0.03
N MET A 70 17.98 -3.97 -0.18
CA MET A 70 17.80 -4.99 0.85
C MET A 70 19.14 -5.46 1.42
N LEU A 71 20.07 -5.89 0.56
CA LEU A 71 21.40 -6.38 0.98
C LEU A 71 22.17 -5.31 1.77
N ARG A 72 22.18 -4.06 1.29
CA ARG A 72 22.82 -2.93 1.98
C ARG A 72 22.21 -2.68 3.35
N SER A 73 20.89 -2.70 3.45
CA SER A 73 20.18 -2.47 4.72
C SER A 73 20.47 -3.58 5.74
N LEU A 74 20.33 -4.84 5.32
CA LEU A 74 20.57 -6.00 6.18
C LEU A 74 22.03 -6.07 6.63
N LEU A 75 22.99 -5.82 5.73
CA LEU A 75 24.41 -5.79 6.07
C LEU A 75 24.73 -4.65 7.05
N ASN A 76 24.19 -3.46 6.85
CA ASN A 76 24.36 -2.34 7.78
C ASN A 76 23.75 -2.62 9.16
N GLN A 77 22.58 -3.28 9.22
CA GLN A 77 21.98 -3.71 10.48
C GLN A 77 22.87 -4.73 11.20
N LEU A 78 23.44 -5.67 10.46
CA LEU A 78 24.35 -6.68 10.99
C LEU A 78 25.64 -6.05 11.51
N PHE A 79 26.27 -5.18 10.74
CA PHE A 79 27.46 -4.41 11.11
C PHE A 79 27.28 -3.60 12.41
N ARG A 80 26.08 -3.06 12.64
CA ARG A 80 25.73 -2.32 13.86
C ARG A 80 25.53 -3.23 15.08
N GLN A 81 25.04 -4.46 14.87
CA GLN A 81 24.68 -5.40 15.95
C GLN A 81 25.79 -6.41 16.29
N ASP A 82 26.74 -6.64 15.38
CA ASP A 82 27.82 -7.61 15.56
C ASP A 82 29.19 -7.00 15.21
N GLU A 83 30.10 -6.98 16.20
CA GLU A 83 31.45 -6.47 16.01
C GLU A 83 32.31 -7.40 15.15
N VAL A 84 32.01 -8.70 15.15
CA VAL A 84 32.76 -9.75 14.44
C VAL A 84 32.71 -9.54 12.93
N VAL A 85 31.63 -8.93 12.43
CA VAL A 85 31.42 -8.66 11.00
C VAL A 85 32.20 -7.42 10.53
N ARG A 86 32.58 -6.52 11.45
CA ARG A 86 33.17 -5.22 11.08
C ARG A 86 34.48 -5.32 10.32
N PRO A 87 35.45 -6.19 10.68
CA PRO A 87 36.68 -6.35 9.90
C PRO A 87 36.39 -6.75 8.45
N LEU A 88 35.59 -7.82 8.26
CA LEU A 88 35.22 -8.32 6.93
C LEU A 88 34.63 -7.21 6.03
N VAL A 89 33.65 -6.47 6.55
CA VAL A 89 33.00 -5.38 5.78
C VAL A 89 33.94 -4.21 5.52
N ARG A 90 34.82 -3.87 6.47
CA ARG A 90 35.79 -2.77 6.31
C ARG A 90 36.86 -3.11 5.30
N ASP A 91 37.33 -4.35 5.27
CA ASP A 91 38.37 -4.80 4.36
C ASP A 91 37.86 -4.80 2.92
N GLU A 92 36.66 -5.33 2.68
CA GLU A 92 36.00 -5.29 1.37
C GLU A 92 35.77 -3.84 0.89
N TYR A 93 35.28 -2.96 1.79
CA TYR A 93 35.10 -1.55 1.48
C TYR A 93 36.44 -0.85 1.16
N ARG A 94 37.49 -1.18 1.90
CA ARG A 94 38.83 -0.59 1.72
C ARG A 94 39.43 -1.03 0.38
N GLU A 95 39.29 -2.29 0.00
CA GLU A 95 39.74 -2.80 -1.29
C GLU A 95 39.06 -2.05 -2.45
N LYS A 96 37.74 -1.86 -2.38
CA LYS A 96 37.00 -1.04 -3.34
C LYS A 96 37.49 0.40 -3.36
N TYR A 97 37.70 1.00 -2.20
CA TYR A 97 38.22 2.37 -2.08
C TYR A 97 39.60 2.50 -2.72
N HIS A 98 40.50 1.53 -2.53
CA HIS A 98 41.82 1.55 -3.16
C HIS A 98 41.77 1.34 -4.67
N THR A 99 40.85 0.50 -5.14
CA THR A 99 40.73 0.13 -6.56
C THR A 99 40.05 1.22 -7.39
N PHE A 100 39.01 1.86 -6.82
CA PHE A 100 38.13 2.79 -7.55
C PHE A 100 38.08 4.20 -6.94
N GLY A 101 38.77 4.44 -5.83
CA GLY A 101 38.77 5.71 -5.10
C GLY A 101 37.55 5.92 -4.19
N GLY A 102 37.44 7.12 -3.63
CA GLY A 102 36.42 7.46 -2.62
C GLY A 102 34.99 7.61 -3.14
N SER A 103 34.06 7.76 -2.19
CA SER A 103 32.63 8.00 -2.45
C SER A 103 32.46 9.31 -3.24
N GLY A 104 32.13 9.18 -4.53
CA GLY A 104 32.05 10.30 -5.48
C GLY A 104 32.59 9.97 -6.88
N HIS A 105 33.37 8.88 -7.02
CA HIS A 105 33.96 8.45 -8.30
C HIS A 105 33.14 7.42 -9.09
N GLY A 106 31.83 7.33 -8.83
CA GLY A 106 30.90 6.61 -9.71
C GLY A 106 30.99 5.07 -9.68
N TRP A 107 31.67 4.46 -8.71
CA TRP A 107 31.62 3.01 -8.56
C TRP A 107 30.38 2.57 -7.76
N HIS A 108 29.82 1.43 -8.15
CA HIS A 108 28.64 0.85 -7.51
C HIS A 108 28.93 -0.59 -7.09
N TRP A 109 28.39 -1.00 -5.94
CA TRP A 109 28.40 -2.40 -5.53
C TRP A 109 27.62 -3.25 -6.52
N LEU A 110 28.24 -4.32 -7.03
CA LEU A 110 27.51 -5.35 -7.76
C LEU A 110 26.66 -6.17 -6.77
N GLN A 111 25.51 -6.66 -7.24
CA GLN A 111 24.63 -7.45 -6.39
C GLN A 111 25.32 -8.73 -5.89
N SER A 112 26.01 -9.44 -6.77
CA SER A 112 26.74 -10.68 -6.42
C SER A 112 27.81 -10.46 -5.34
N GLU A 113 28.52 -9.33 -5.37
CA GLU A 113 29.51 -8.96 -4.37
C GLU A 113 28.86 -8.75 -3.00
N LEU A 114 27.74 -8.02 -2.95
CA LEU A 114 27.01 -7.81 -1.70
C LEU A 114 26.30 -9.08 -1.22
N GLU A 115 25.82 -9.94 -2.11
CA GLU A 115 25.28 -11.25 -1.74
C GLU A 115 26.33 -12.09 -1.02
N GLN A 116 27.55 -12.15 -1.57
CA GLN A 116 28.68 -12.88 -1.00
C GLN A 116 29.08 -12.29 0.35
N LEU A 117 29.33 -10.97 0.42
CA LEU A 117 29.71 -10.29 1.66
C LEU A 117 28.64 -10.46 2.75
N HIS A 118 27.37 -10.35 2.39
CA HIS A 118 26.26 -10.54 3.33
C HIS A 118 26.15 -11.99 3.80
N GLN A 119 26.31 -12.97 2.91
CA GLN A 119 26.32 -14.39 3.26
C GLN A 119 27.47 -14.71 4.23
N ASP A 120 28.69 -14.27 3.94
CA ASP A 120 29.85 -14.52 4.80
C ASP A 120 29.69 -13.86 6.17
N SER A 121 29.15 -12.63 6.20
CA SER A 121 28.82 -11.91 7.43
C SER A 121 27.77 -12.64 8.28
N ILE A 122 26.71 -13.17 7.65
CA ILE A 122 25.71 -13.99 8.32
C ILE A 122 26.36 -15.23 8.91
N LEU A 123 27.17 -15.96 8.14
CA LEU A 123 27.81 -17.19 8.60
C LEU A 123 28.72 -16.94 9.82
N LEU A 124 29.53 -15.87 9.79
CA LEU A 124 30.36 -15.48 10.92
C LEU A 124 29.55 -15.21 12.19
N SER A 125 28.46 -14.46 12.06
CA SER A 125 27.59 -14.12 13.19
C SER A 125 26.82 -15.35 13.71
N ALA A 126 26.32 -16.16 12.78
CA ALA A 126 25.51 -17.35 13.03
C ALA A 126 26.26 -18.48 13.74
N GLN A 127 27.60 -18.47 13.67
CA GLN A 127 28.44 -19.40 14.45
C GLN A 127 28.47 -19.07 15.95
N GLN A 128 28.17 -17.83 16.33
CA GLN A 128 28.25 -17.37 17.72
C GLN A 128 26.88 -17.12 18.34
N ARG A 129 25.93 -16.66 17.52
CA ARG A 129 24.61 -16.20 17.96
C ARG A 129 23.54 -16.59 16.94
N GLN A 130 22.30 -16.72 17.40
CA GLN A 130 21.17 -16.88 16.48
C GLN A 130 21.00 -15.60 15.66
N VAL A 131 21.05 -15.72 14.34
CA VAL A 131 20.62 -14.68 13.40
C VAL A 131 19.19 -14.97 12.95
N THR A 132 18.31 -13.97 12.98
CA THR A 132 16.94 -14.10 12.46
C THR A 132 16.66 -12.96 11.49
N ILE A 133 16.24 -13.29 10.27
CA ILE A 133 16.00 -12.33 9.19
C ILE A 133 14.52 -12.34 8.82
N PHE A 134 13.90 -11.16 8.79
CA PHE A 134 12.53 -10.96 8.31
C PHE A 134 12.56 -10.15 7.02
N ALA A 135 12.05 -10.72 5.93
CA ALA A 135 11.93 -10.04 4.64
C ALA A 135 10.45 -10.05 4.19
N ASP A 136 9.81 -8.89 4.12
CA ASP A 136 8.37 -8.77 3.88
C ASP A 136 8.06 -8.18 2.50
N GLU A 137 6.98 -8.63 1.87
CA GLU A 137 6.50 -8.17 0.55
C GLU A 137 7.50 -8.38 -0.60
N LEU A 138 8.11 -9.57 -0.70
CA LEU A 138 9.05 -9.91 -1.80
C LEU A 138 8.42 -9.73 -3.19
N ASP A 139 7.10 -9.89 -3.31
CA ASP A 139 6.37 -9.68 -4.56
C ASP A 139 6.27 -8.20 -4.97
N GLY A 140 6.52 -7.26 -4.05
CA GLY A 140 6.43 -5.81 -4.28
C GLY A 140 7.46 -5.25 -5.27
N VAL A 141 8.47 -6.04 -5.63
CA VAL A 141 9.53 -5.68 -6.59
C VAL A 141 9.41 -6.39 -7.94
N GLY A 142 8.48 -7.33 -8.09
CA GLY A 142 8.25 -8.08 -9.32
C GLY A 142 8.78 -9.52 -9.30
N ALA A 143 8.28 -10.35 -10.22
CA ALA A 143 8.45 -11.81 -10.21
C ALA A 143 9.90 -12.29 -10.25
N GLN A 144 10.69 -11.66 -11.12
CA GLN A 144 12.08 -12.02 -11.30
C GLN A 144 12.88 -11.75 -10.03
N PHE A 145 12.78 -10.53 -9.48
CA PHE A 145 13.49 -10.18 -8.25
C PHE A 145 13.03 -10.98 -7.03
N ALA A 146 11.72 -11.24 -6.90
CA ALA A 146 11.22 -12.13 -5.86
C ALA A 146 11.88 -13.51 -5.92
N SER A 147 12.02 -14.06 -7.13
CA SER A 147 12.65 -15.37 -7.34
C SER A 147 14.15 -15.35 -7.05
N GLU A 148 14.86 -14.31 -7.47
CA GLU A 148 16.28 -14.11 -7.20
C GLU A 148 16.57 -13.99 -5.70
N ILE A 149 15.79 -13.18 -4.97
CA ILE A 149 15.93 -12.99 -3.53
C ILE A 149 15.65 -14.29 -2.77
N THR A 150 14.60 -15.03 -3.16
CA THR A 150 14.32 -16.33 -2.52
C THR A 150 15.44 -17.33 -2.81
N ALA A 151 15.96 -17.40 -4.04
CA ALA A 151 17.10 -18.24 -4.37
C ALA A 151 18.34 -17.89 -3.53
N TYR A 152 18.59 -16.59 -3.32
CA TYR A 152 19.65 -16.11 -2.45
C TYR A 152 19.46 -16.60 -1.00
N PHE A 153 18.28 -16.40 -0.40
CA PHE A 153 18.03 -16.82 0.97
C PHE A 153 18.10 -18.35 1.15
N HIS A 154 17.74 -19.13 0.13
CA HIS A 154 17.98 -20.57 0.12
C HIS A 154 19.47 -20.92 0.19
N ARG A 155 20.31 -20.30 -0.66
CA ARG A 155 21.77 -20.50 -0.63
C ARG A 155 22.37 -20.16 0.74
N VAL A 156 21.89 -19.08 1.36
CA VAL A 156 22.29 -18.70 2.72
C VAL A 156 21.89 -19.78 3.72
N GLY A 157 20.64 -20.27 3.66
CA GLY A 157 20.13 -21.34 4.52
C GLY A 157 20.95 -22.63 4.41
N ASP A 158 21.24 -23.07 3.19
CA ASP A 158 22.06 -24.26 2.93
C ASP A 158 23.48 -24.11 3.49
N SER A 159 24.08 -22.94 3.33
CA SER A 159 25.42 -22.64 3.83
C SER A 159 25.47 -22.63 5.37
N VAL A 160 24.41 -22.13 6.01
CA VAL A 160 24.26 -22.13 7.47
C VAL A 160 24.13 -23.56 7.98
N ALA A 161 23.30 -24.38 7.34
CA ALA A 161 23.14 -25.79 7.68
C ALA A 161 24.46 -26.57 7.54
N ALA A 162 25.17 -26.37 6.43
CA ALA A 162 26.45 -27.03 6.16
C ALA A 162 27.54 -26.69 7.19
N LYS A 163 27.54 -25.45 7.74
CA LYS A 163 28.46 -25.02 8.80
C LYS A 163 27.94 -25.28 10.21
N MET A 164 26.81 -25.96 10.37
CA MET A 164 26.12 -26.19 11.64
C MET A 164 25.89 -24.89 12.44
N ALA A 165 25.68 -23.78 11.74
CA ALA A 165 25.45 -22.46 12.30
C ALA A 165 23.96 -22.23 12.58
N SER A 166 23.63 -21.09 13.20
CA SER A 166 22.27 -20.79 13.67
C SER A 166 21.67 -19.56 12.99
N ALA A 167 20.95 -19.75 11.89
CA ALA A 167 20.25 -18.67 11.19
C ALA A 167 18.85 -19.06 10.69
N LYS A 168 17.85 -18.26 11.05
CA LYS A 168 16.46 -18.40 10.63
C LYS A 168 16.08 -17.28 9.67
N ILE A 169 15.35 -17.62 8.62
CA ILE A 169 14.85 -16.67 7.63
C ILE A 169 13.33 -16.81 7.57
N CYS A 170 12.63 -15.69 7.64
CA CYS A 170 11.18 -15.60 7.45
C CYS A 170 10.92 -14.63 6.31
N ILE A 171 10.32 -15.13 5.22
CA ILE A 171 9.97 -14.33 4.05
C ILE A 171 8.46 -14.28 3.89
N SER A 172 7.94 -13.18 3.34
CA SER A 172 6.51 -13.06 2.99
C SER A 172 6.32 -12.71 1.52
N CYS A 173 5.30 -13.30 0.88
CA CYS A 173 4.91 -12.94 -0.48
C CYS A 173 3.43 -13.24 -0.79
N ARG A 174 2.97 -12.88 -2.00
CA ARG A 174 1.69 -13.32 -2.56
C ARG A 174 1.75 -14.74 -3.13
N TYR A 175 0.59 -15.30 -3.48
CA TYR A 175 0.48 -16.55 -4.23
C TYR A 175 1.00 -16.47 -5.66
N TYR A 176 1.13 -15.27 -6.22
CA TYR A 176 1.76 -15.08 -7.51
C TYR A 176 2.42 -13.70 -7.52
N PRO A 177 3.66 -13.60 -8.03
CA PRO A 177 4.54 -14.69 -8.47
C PRO A 177 5.13 -15.47 -7.28
N VAL A 178 4.98 -16.80 -7.26
CA VAL A 178 5.67 -17.63 -6.24
C VAL A 178 7.12 -17.78 -6.66
N PRO A 179 8.08 -17.64 -5.73
CA PRO A 179 9.44 -18.08 -5.99
C PRO A 179 9.46 -19.55 -6.44
N THR A 180 10.19 -19.85 -7.52
CA THR A 180 10.22 -21.20 -8.11
C THR A 180 10.83 -22.26 -7.18
N ILE A 181 11.55 -21.82 -6.14
CA ILE A 181 12.22 -22.69 -5.18
C ILE A 181 11.30 -22.89 -3.98
N ARG A 182 11.03 -24.16 -3.65
CA ARG A 182 10.17 -24.50 -2.52
C ARG A 182 10.87 -24.12 -1.20
N PRO A 183 10.28 -23.24 -0.39
CA PRO A 183 10.74 -22.97 0.97
C PRO A 183 10.67 -24.24 1.82
N GLY A 184 11.39 -24.24 2.96
CA GLY A 184 11.33 -25.35 3.92
C GLY A 184 9.93 -25.49 4.53
N GLU A 185 9.53 -24.49 5.32
CA GLU A 185 8.20 -24.43 5.94
C GLU A 185 7.34 -23.37 5.24
N GLU A 186 6.04 -23.63 5.06
CA GLU A 186 5.14 -22.73 4.33
C GLU A 186 3.80 -22.56 5.05
N ILE A 187 3.34 -21.31 5.18
CA ILE A 187 2.07 -20.97 5.83
C ILE A 187 1.25 -20.08 4.90
N SER A 188 0.00 -20.48 4.65
CA SER A 188 -0.98 -19.68 3.90
C SER A 188 -1.88 -18.92 4.87
N ILE A 189 -1.56 -17.65 5.15
CA ILE A 189 -2.19 -16.92 6.27
C ILE A 189 -3.71 -16.72 6.10
N ASP A 190 -4.19 -16.47 4.87
CA ASP A 190 -5.61 -16.31 4.57
C ASP A 190 -6.44 -17.55 4.91
N GLN A 191 -5.84 -18.73 4.96
CA GLN A 191 -6.52 -19.97 5.37
C GLN A 191 -6.64 -20.13 6.89
N HIS A 192 -5.95 -19.30 7.67
CA HIS A 192 -5.85 -19.41 9.13
C HIS A 192 -6.40 -18.19 9.89
N ASN A 193 -6.97 -17.21 9.19
CA ASN A 193 -7.46 -15.96 9.78
C ASN A 193 -8.87 -16.04 10.39
N LYS A 194 -9.61 -17.14 10.20
CA LYS A 194 -11.04 -17.24 10.57
C LYS A 194 -11.30 -16.88 12.04
N SER A 195 -10.48 -17.38 12.96
CA SER A 195 -10.64 -17.11 14.39
C SER A 195 -10.44 -15.62 14.71
N ASP A 196 -9.33 -15.05 14.21
CA ASP A 196 -8.97 -13.66 14.48
C ASP A 196 -9.96 -12.68 13.84
N ILE A 197 -10.47 -12.99 12.62
CA ILE A 197 -11.55 -12.26 11.97
C ILE A 197 -12.84 -12.33 12.78
N THR A 198 -13.18 -13.51 13.30
CA THR A 198 -14.39 -13.69 14.13
C THR A 198 -14.32 -12.81 15.37
N THR A 199 -13.17 -12.78 16.05
CA THR A 199 -12.94 -11.90 17.20
C THR A 199 -13.07 -10.45 16.80
N TYR A 200 -12.39 -10.01 15.73
CA TYR A 200 -12.45 -8.63 15.24
C TYR A 200 -13.88 -8.17 14.93
N VAL A 201 -14.66 -8.99 14.21
CA VAL A 201 -16.05 -8.65 13.83
C VAL A 201 -16.94 -8.54 15.06
N LYS A 202 -16.83 -9.48 16.00
CA LYS A 202 -17.64 -9.47 17.23
C LYS A 202 -17.30 -8.30 18.15
N ASP A 203 -16.03 -7.94 18.24
CA ASP A 203 -15.57 -6.82 19.07
C ASP A 203 -16.01 -5.48 18.49
N ARG A 204 -15.94 -5.31 17.16
CA ARG A 204 -16.33 -4.07 16.47
C ARG A 204 -17.84 -3.88 16.39
N LEU A 205 -18.56 -4.93 15.99
CA LEU A 205 -20.01 -4.90 15.82
C LEU A 205 -20.71 -5.45 17.08
N TYR A 206 -20.23 -5.10 18.27
CA TYR A 206 -20.75 -5.64 19.51
C TYR A 206 -22.17 -5.10 19.78
N VAL A 207 -23.14 -6.01 19.82
CA VAL A 207 -24.58 -5.72 19.77
C VAL A 207 -25.06 -4.76 20.88
N GLU A 208 -24.43 -4.78 22.07
CA GLU A 208 -24.82 -3.89 23.17
C GLU A 208 -24.39 -2.44 22.94
N HIS A 209 -23.37 -2.18 22.11
CA HIS A 209 -22.96 -0.82 21.72
C HIS A 209 -23.90 -0.19 20.67
N ILE A 210 -24.77 -1.01 20.04
CA ILE A 210 -25.61 -0.59 18.92
C ILE A 210 -27.03 -0.22 19.39
N GLY A 211 -27.31 -0.30 20.70
CA GLY A 211 -28.59 0.13 21.29
C GLY A 211 -29.79 -0.77 20.94
N VAL A 212 -29.55 -1.97 20.39
CA VAL A 212 -30.61 -2.92 20.02
C VAL A 212 -30.93 -3.86 21.17
N THR A 213 -32.09 -3.65 21.82
CA THR A 213 -32.50 -4.40 23.00
C THR A 213 -33.46 -5.56 22.72
N ASP A 214 -34.14 -5.56 21.57
CA ASP A 214 -35.12 -6.59 21.20
C ASP A 214 -34.48 -7.85 20.59
N ILE A 215 -35.08 -9.01 20.85
CA ILE A 215 -34.56 -10.32 20.42
C ILE A 215 -34.44 -10.43 18.88
N PRO A 216 -35.44 -10.00 18.07
CA PRO A 216 -35.32 -10.01 16.61
C PRO A 216 -34.13 -9.20 16.09
N GLY A 217 -33.93 -7.99 16.63
CA GLY A 217 -32.79 -7.13 16.27
C GLY A 217 -31.44 -7.77 16.60
N ARG A 218 -31.28 -8.40 17.77
CA ARG A 218 -30.05 -9.13 18.14
C ARG A 218 -29.76 -10.29 17.20
N ASN A 219 -30.79 -11.05 16.83
CA ASN A 219 -30.65 -12.15 15.88
C ASN A 219 -30.23 -11.64 14.49
N ALA A 220 -30.81 -10.52 14.02
CA ALA A 220 -30.42 -9.91 12.75
C ALA A 220 -28.93 -9.51 12.72
N TRP A 221 -28.44 -8.89 13.82
CA TRP A 221 -27.02 -8.56 13.97
C TRP A 221 -26.12 -9.79 13.96
N THR A 222 -26.52 -10.85 14.65
CA THR A 222 -25.75 -12.10 14.71
C THR A 222 -25.65 -12.75 13.32
N HIS A 223 -26.73 -12.72 12.54
CA HIS A 223 -26.69 -13.18 11.14
C HIS A 223 -25.79 -12.31 10.27
N LEU A 224 -25.85 -10.97 10.40
CA LEU A 224 -24.97 -10.07 9.68
C LEU A 224 -23.49 -10.34 9.99
N GLN A 225 -23.13 -10.47 11.26
CA GLN A 225 -21.76 -10.84 11.67
C GLN A 225 -21.33 -12.18 11.06
N SER A 226 -22.22 -13.18 11.08
CA SER A 226 -21.95 -14.50 10.50
C SER A 226 -21.71 -14.43 9.00
N ASP A 227 -22.50 -13.61 8.28
CA ASP A 227 -22.33 -13.39 6.84
C ASP A 227 -21.00 -12.69 6.53
N ILE A 228 -20.61 -11.66 7.30
CA ILE A 228 -19.30 -11.01 7.15
C ILE A 228 -18.16 -12.02 7.33
N ILE A 229 -18.22 -12.83 8.39
CA ILE A 229 -17.17 -13.83 8.69
C ILE A 229 -17.10 -14.86 7.56
N ALA A 230 -18.24 -15.36 7.09
CA ALA A 230 -18.32 -16.37 6.04
C ALA A 230 -17.80 -15.83 4.69
N GLN A 231 -18.09 -14.57 4.38
CA GLN A 231 -17.70 -13.96 3.10
C GLN A 231 -16.28 -13.39 3.10
N SER A 232 -15.64 -13.24 4.27
CA SER A 232 -14.33 -12.60 4.41
C SER A 232 -13.21 -13.24 3.58
N GLY A 233 -13.31 -14.54 3.27
CA GLY A 233 -12.26 -15.28 2.56
C GLY A 233 -10.88 -15.22 3.24
N GLY A 234 -10.83 -14.91 4.55
CA GLY A 234 -9.57 -14.70 5.27
C GLY A 234 -8.88 -13.36 5.01
N ILE A 235 -9.53 -12.41 4.33
CA ILE A 235 -8.97 -11.13 3.92
C ILE A 235 -9.35 -10.03 4.93
N PHE A 236 -8.43 -9.69 5.84
CA PHE A 236 -8.65 -8.65 6.85
C PHE A 236 -9.01 -7.29 6.26
N GLN A 237 -8.39 -6.89 5.15
CA GLN A 237 -8.70 -5.60 4.51
C GLN A 237 -10.17 -5.53 4.07
N TRP A 238 -10.73 -6.63 3.57
CA TRP A 238 -12.15 -6.69 3.19
C TRP A 238 -13.04 -6.52 4.42
N VAL A 239 -12.75 -7.27 5.48
CA VAL A 239 -13.51 -7.20 6.75
C VAL A 239 -13.45 -5.80 7.35
N HIS A 240 -12.27 -5.19 7.37
CA HIS A 240 -12.07 -3.84 7.87
C HIS A 240 -12.94 -2.81 7.15
N LEU A 241 -13.00 -2.88 5.81
CA LEU A 241 -13.82 -1.97 5.00
C LEU A 241 -15.31 -2.22 5.19
N ILE A 242 -15.74 -3.49 5.13
CA ILE A 242 -17.16 -3.86 5.28
C ILE A 242 -17.70 -3.45 6.65
N VAL A 243 -16.95 -3.70 7.72
CA VAL A 243 -17.35 -3.28 9.07
C VAL A 243 -17.51 -1.75 9.14
N ALA A 244 -16.54 -0.98 8.62
CA ALA A 244 -16.63 0.48 8.61
C ALA A 244 -17.81 1.01 7.77
N LEU A 245 -18.09 0.37 6.61
CA LEU A 245 -19.22 0.72 5.76
C LEU A 245 -20.57 0.40 6.43
N ILE A 246 -20.68 -0.72 7.13
CA ILE A 246 -21.87 -1.07 7.92
C ILE A 246 -22.06 -0.07 9.06
N GLU A 247 -21.01 0.24 9.82
CA GLU A 247 -21.05 1.24 10.89
C GLU A 247 -21.57 2.58 10.36
N SER A 248 -21.03 3.07 9.23
CA SER A 248 -21.49 4.31 8.58
C SER A 248 -22.96 4.25 8.19
N ARG A 249 -23.39 3.19 7.50
CA ARG A 249 -24.79 3.00 7.07
C ARG A 249 -25.76 3.00 8.24
N THR A 250 -25.39 2.33 9.33
CA THR A 250 -26.22 2.30 10.54
C THR A 250 -26.26 3.65 11.25
N ALA A 251 -25.17 4.42 11.24
CA ALA A 251 -25.14 5.78 11.74
C ALA A 251 -26.03 6.73 10.92
N ASP A 252 -26.17 6.47 9.62
CA ASP A 252 -27.08 7.18 8.71
C ASP A 252 -28.55 6.72 8.84
N GLY A 253 -28.83 5.77 9.73
CA GLY A 253 -30.19 5.29 10.04
C GLY A 253 -30.66 4.07 9.23
N GLU A 254 -29.79 3.42 8.45
CA GLU A 254 -30.14 2.17 7.78
C GLU A 254 -30.40 1.04 8.79
N SER A 255 -31.45 0.26 8.56
CA SER A 255 -31.74 -0.93 9.37
C SER A 255 -30.72 -2.05 9.10
N VAL A 256 -30.55 -2.94 10.09
CA VAL A 256 -29.68 -4.13 9.96
C VAL A 256 -30.05 -5.01 8.76
N GLY A 257 -31.36 -5.10 8.45
CA GLY A 257 -31.85 -5.83 7.28
C GLY A 257 -31.39 -5.21 5.97
N GLN A 258 -31.40 -3.88 5.87
CA GLN A 258 -30.89 -3.15 4.70
C GLN A 258 -29.38 -3.31 4.56
N ALA A 259 -28.62 -3.16 5.66
CA ALA A 259 -27.18 -3.37 5.68
C ALA A 259 -26.81 -4.80 5.26
N ARG A 260 -27.54 -5.80 5.75
CA ARG A 260 -27.36 -7.21 5.35
C ARG A 260 -27.70 -7.44 3.87
N HIS A 261 -28.77 -6.84 3.36
CA HIS A 261 -29.12 -6.95 1.95
C HIS A 261 -28.05 -6.32 1.04
N TRP A 262 -27.51 -5.16 1.45
CA TRP A 262 -26.39 -4.52 0.76
C TRP A 262 -25.13 -5.40 0.77
N LEU A 263 -24.81 -6.04 1.90
CA LEU A 263 -23.68 -6.97 2.00
C LEU A 263 -23.79 -8.11 0.97
N LEU A 264 -24.99 -8.66 0.77
CA LEU A 264 -25.24 -9.69 -0.23
C LEU A 264 -25.07 -9.20 -1.68
N TYR A 265 -25.20 -7.89 -1.93
CA TYR A 265 -25.05 -7.28 -3.24
C TYR A 265 -23.59 -6.96 -3.61
N VAL A 266 -22.79 -6.48 -2.66
CA VAL A 266 -21.41 -6.00 -2.90
C VAL A 266 -20.41 -7.11 -3.27
N ARG A 267 -20.81 -8.40 -3.20
CA ARG A 267 -19.99 -9.58 -3.55
C ARG A 267 -18.72 -9.73 -2.70
N HIS A 268 -17.99 -10.83 -2.94
CA HIS A 268 -16.97 -11.38 -2.05
C HIS A 268 -15.56 -10.81 -2.23
N GLU A 269 -15.27 -10.10 -3.33
CA GLU A 269 -13.91 -9.63 -3.60
C GLU A 269 -13.67 -8.20 -3.12
N LEU A 270 -12.42 -7.95 -2.72
CA LEU A 270 -11.96 -6.61 -2.32
C LEU A 270 -12.12 -5.57 -3.44
N SER A 271 -12.01 -6.02 -4.69
CA SER A 271 -12.18 -5.19 -5.88
C SER A 271 -13.62 -4.69 -6.05
N ASP A 272 -14.61 -5.49 -5.64
CA ASP A 272 -16.03 -5.13 -5.70
C ASP A 272 -16.37 -4.11 -4.61
N VAL A 273 -15.81 -4.26 -3.40
CA VAL A 273 -15.93 -3.27 -2.32
C VAL A 273 -15.36 -1.92 -2.73
N TYR A 274 -14.18 -1.90 -3.38
CA TYR A 274 -13.62 -0.64 -3.89
C TYR A 274 -14.51 0.00 -4.95
N GLN A 275 -15.07 -0.80 -5.87
CA GLN A 275 -15.99 -0.30 -6.87
C GLN A 275 -17.27 0.27 -6.26
N ASP A 276 -17.82 -0.39 -5.22
CA ASP A 276 -18.96 0.10 -4.46
C ASP A 276 -18.65 1.43 -3.77
N ILE A 277 -17.46 1.58 -3.18
CA ILE A 277 -17.03 2.85 -2.57
C ILE A 277 -16.98 3.97 -3.62
N LEU A 278 -16.36 3.71 -4.78
CA LEU A 278 -16.27 4.69 -5.86
C LEU A 278 -17.63 5.12 -6.39
N LYS A 279 -18.59 4.18 -6.43
CA LYS A 279 -19.93 4.41 -6.98
C LYS A 279 -20.89 5.01 -5.95
N ASN A 280 -20.97 4.44 -4.77
CA ASN A 280 -22.08 4.64 -3.84
C ASN A 280 -21.67 5.41 -2.57
N THR A 281 -20.40 5.36 -2.16
CA THR A 281 -19.91 6.12 -1.00
C THR A 281 -19.44 7.53 -1.39
N ILE A 282 -18.71 7.65 -2.50
CA ILE A 282 -18.29 8.96 -3.02
C ILE A 282 -19.51 9.68 -3.63
N LYS A 283 -19.79 10.87 -3.14
CA LYS A 283 -20.88 11.72 -3.65
C LYS A 283 -20.67 12.05 -5.13
N ARG A 284 -21.77 12.15 -5.89
CA ARG A 284 -21.74 12.37 -7.34
C ARG A 284 -20.97 13.64 -7.72
N GLU A 285 -21.21 14.73 -6.99
CA GLU A 285 -20.53 16.02 -7.15
C GLU A 285 -19.01 15.97 -6.90
N TYR A 286 -18.53 14.95 -6.18
CA TYR A 286 -17.12 14.80 -5.85
C TYR A 286 -16.35 13.94 -6.85
N ARG A 287 -17.02 13.13 -7.68
CA ARG A 287 -16.35 12.11 -8.52
C ARG A 287 -15.28 12.67 -9.47
N SER A 288 -15.47 13.89 -10.00
CA SER A 288 -14.46 14.54 -10.84
C SER A 288 -13.19 14.90 -10.05
N GLN A 289 -13.32 15.40 -8.83
CA GLN A 289 -12.18 15.69 -7.96
C GLN A 289 -11.57 14.41 -7.37
N SER A 290 -12.39 13.40 -7.09
CA SER A 290 -11.95 12.07 -6.69
C SER A 290 -11.07 11.43 -7.77
N LEU A 291 -11.43 11.57 -9.05
CA LEU A 291 -10.62 11.08 -10.16
C LEU A 291 -9.23 11.70 -10.15
N LEU A 292 -9.15 13.03 -10.04
CA LEU A 292 -7.89 13.75 -9.92
C LEU A 292 -7.08 13.22 -8.72
N LEU A 293 -7.70 13.17 -7.54
CA LEU A 293 -7.05 12.70 -6.31
C LEU A 293 -6.44 11.31 -6.50
N PHE A 294 -7.19 10.36 -7.05
CA PHE A 294 -6.71 9.01 -7.27
C PHE A 294 -5.65 8.92 -8.37
N GLN A 295 -5.74 9.72 -9.44
CA GLN A 295 -4.69 9.79 -10.46
C GLN A 295 -3.34 10.22 -9.87
N TRP A 296 -3.35 11.23 -9.00
CA TRP A 296 -2.15 11.72 -8.33
C TRP A 296 -1.57 10.72 -7.35
N VAL A 297 -2.40 10.14 -6.49
CA VAL A 297 -1.93 9.15 -5.53
C VAL A 297 -1.47 7.85 -6.22
N CYS A 298 -2.02 7.53 -7.40
CA CYS A 298 -1.60 6.37 -8.19
C CYS A 298 -0.45 6.66 -9.15
N HIS A 299 0.02 7.91 -9.29
CA HIS A 299 1.14 8.22 -10.16
C HIS A 299 2.44 7.60 -9.63
N ASP A 300 3.30 7.12 -10.52
CA ASP A 300 4.60 6.54 -10.13
C ASP A 300 5.55 7.68 -9.74
N GLY A 301 5.55 8.00 -8.44
CA GLY A 301 6.38 9.04 -7.84
C GLY A 301 6.39 8.94 -6.32
N ARG A 302 7.06 9.89 -5.65
CA ARG A 302 7.01 9.97 -4.20
C ARG A 302 5.58 10.33 -3.74
N PRO A 303 5.15 9.88 -2.56
CA PRO A 303 3.93 10.38 -1.94
C PRO A 303 3.94 11.91 -1.84
N LEU A 304 2.81 12.54 -2.17
CA LEU A 304 2.64 13.98 -2.02
C LEU A 304 2.42 14.34 -0.56
N SER A 305 2.95 15.49 -0.14
CA SER A 305 2.60 16.10 1.13
C SER A 305 1.15 16.59 1.15
N VAL A 306 0.59 16.78 2.34
CA VAL A 306 -0.73 17.40 2.53
C VAL A 306 -0.81 18.77 1.85
N THR A 307 0.27 19.55 1.95
CA THR A 307 0.38 20.87 1.30
C THR A 307 0.33 20.74 -0.22
N GLU A 308 1.13 19.87 -0.82
CA GLU A 308 1.11 19.65 -2.28
C GLU A 308 -0.26 19.19 -2.78
N MET A 309 -0.89 18.28 -2.03
CA MET A 309 -2.23 17.79 -2.37
C MET A 309 -3.29 18.89 -2.34
N ARG A 310 -3.17 19.87 -1.42
CA ARG A 310 -4.03 21.06 -1.40
C ARG A 310 -3.94 21.86 -2.70
N TYR A 311 -2.73 22.06 -3.21
CA TYR A 311 -2.52 22.77 -4.48
C TYR A 311 -3.09 22.01 -5.66
N VAL A 312 -2.86 20.69 -5.70
CA VAL A 312 -3.41 19.81 -6.73
C VAL A 312 -4.94 19.90 -6.79
N LEU A 313 -5.62 19.77 -5.66
CA LEU A 313 -7.09 19.80 -5.60
C LEU A 313 -7.67 21.21 -5.87
N ALA A 314 -6.90 22.26 -5.68
CA ALA A 314 -7.29 23.62 -6.06
C ALA A 314 -7.05 23.93 -7.55
N ALA A 315 -6.17 23.18 -8.22
CA ALA A 315 -5.79 23.43 -9.61
C ALA A 315 -6.86 23.00 -10.64
N THR A 316 -7.79 22.12 -10.27
CA THR A 316 -8.87 21.68 -11.18
C THR A 316 -9.77 22.81 -11.69
N ASP A 317 -9.93 23.88 -10.91
CA ASP A 317 -10.75 25.04 -11.28
C ASP A 317 -9.97 26.05 -12.16
N THR A 318 -8.63 25.98 -12.14
CA THR A 318 -7.75 26.87 -12.92
C THR A 318 -7.56 26.44 -14.37
N ALA A 319 -7.79 25.16 -14.71
CA ALA A 319 -7.76 24.71 -16.11
C ALA A 319 -8.89 25.29 -16.97
N GLN A 320 -9.94 25.84 -16.34
CA GLN A 320 -11.04 26.54 -17.01
C GLN A 320 -10.84 28.07 -17.06
N LYS A 321 -9.85 28.64 -16.36
CA LYS A 321 -9.67 30.10 -16.22
C LYS A 321 -8.23 30.51 -16.55
N SER A 322 -8.09 31.27 -17.62
CA SER A 322 -6.81 31.74 -18.19
C SER A 322 -5.79 32.24 -17.15
N HIS A 323 -4.62 31.59 -17.13
CA HIS A 323 -3.27 32.00 -16.70
C HIS A 323 -3.00 32.97 -15.52
N SER A 324 -3.93 33.32 -14.63
CA SER A 324 -3.60 34.28 -13.54
C SER A 324 -4.19 34.00 -12.16
N ILE A 325 -4.98 32.95 -11.98
CA ILE A 325 -5.57 32.68 -10.66
C ILE A 325 -4.57 31.89 -9.82
N ARG A 326 -3.93 32.59 -8.87
CA ARG A 326 -3.21 31.95 -7.76
C ARG A 326 -4.22 31.01 -7.09
N CYS A 327 -3.98 29.71 -7.13
CA CYS A 327 -4.78 28.66 -6.48
C CYS A 327 -5.24 29.02 -5.07
N GLN A 328 -4.44 29.77 -4.29
CA GLN A 328 -4.77 30.29 -2.96
C GLN A 328 -5.94 31.29 -2.92
N LYS A 329 -6.32 31.85 -4.08
CA LYS A 329 -7.41 32.81 -4.26
C LYS A 329 -8.68 32.17 -4.81
N THR A 330 -8.69 30.86 -5.09
CA THR A 330 -9.92 30.16 -5.47
C THR A 330 -10.79 29.94 -4.23
N GLY A 331 -12.12 30.01 -4.38
CA GLY A 331 -13.06 29.74 -3.28
C GLY A 331 -12.91 28.32 -2.70
N ASP A 332 -12.38 27.41 -3.51
CA ASP A 332 -12.16 26.01 -3.16
C ASP A 332 -10.80 25.73 -2.51
N PHE A 333 -9.95 26.73 -2.27
CA PHE A 333 -8.66 26.48 -1.59
C PHE A 333 -8.86 26.23 -0.10
N ALA A 334 -8.48 25.03 0.37
CA ALA A 334 -8.51 24.70 1.78
C ALA A 334 -7.49 25.56 2.55
N GLN A 335 -7.94 26.29 3.56
CA GLN A 335 -7.10 27.23 4.32
C GLN A 335 -6.25 26.52 5.39
N THR A 336 -6.64 25.32 5.81
CA THR A 336 -5.97 24.56 6.87
C THR A 336 -5.66 23.13 6.46
N ASP A 337 -4.73 22.49 7.18
CA ASP A 337 -4.40 21.07 6.99
C ASP A 337 -5.59 20.17 7.34
N ASP A 338 -6.39 20.55 8.34
CA ASP A 338 -7.57 19.78 8.74
C ASP A 338 -8.68 19.82 7.68
N GLN A 339 -8.90 20.97 7.05
CA GLN A 339 -9.87 21.09 5.96
C GLN A 339 -9.48 20.20 4.77
N ILE A 340 -8.20 20.19 4.39
CA ILE A 340 -7.76 19.34 3.28
C ILE A 340 -7.78 17.86 3.65
N LYS A 341 -7.46 17.48 4.90
CA LYS A 341 -7.60 16.11 5.39
C LYS A 341 -9.05 15.64 5.34
N GLN A 342 -10.00 16.47 5.77
CA GLN A 342 -11.43 16.18 5.67
C GLN A 342 -11.86 16.02 4.20
N ARG A 343 -11.38 16.91 3.32
CA ARG A 343 -11.67 16.83 1.87
C ARG A 343 -11.09 15.57 1.24
N ILE A 344 -9.85 15.18 1.56
CA ILE A 344 -9.26 13.92 1.10
C ILE A 344 -10.10 12.72 1.53
N ARG A 345 -10.57 12.68 2.79
CA ARG A 345 -11.48 11.61 3.26
C ARG A 345 -12.78 11.57 2.46
N ALA A 346 -13.42 12.72 2.25
CA ALA A 346 -14.67 12.82 1.50
C ALA A 346 -14.51 12.43 0.01
N LEU A 347 -13.43 12.89 -0.63
CA LEU A 347 -13.13 12.61 -2.03
C LEU A 347 -12.67 11.17 -2.26
N SER A 348 -12.11 10.49 -1.26
CA SER A 348 -11.61 9.11 -1.41
C SER A 348 -12.57 8.05 -0.92
N GLY A 349 -13.67 8.42 -0.24
CA GLY A 349 -14.54 7.46 0.43
C GLY A 349 -13.80 6.61 1.48
N GLY A 350 -12.73 7.16 2.08
CA GLY A 350 -11.90 6.45 3.06
C GLY A 350 -10.79 5.57 2.47
N LEU A 351 -10.61 5.54 1.15
CA LEU A 351 -9.54 4.76 0.50
C LEU A 351 -8.15 5.41 0.55
N ILE A 352 -8.08 6.67 0.99
CA ILE A 352 -6.84 7.43 1.15
C ILE A 352 -6.72 7.90 2.59
N GLU A 353 -5.51 7.78 3.12
CA GLU A 353 -5.12 8.25 4.45
C GLU A 353 -3.99 9.27 4.38
N VAL A 354 -3.81 9.96 5.51
CA VAL A 354 -2.72 10.91 5.72
C VAL A 354 -1.87 10.37 6.85
N VAL A 355 -0.57 10.17 6.57
CA VAL A 355 0.35 9.46 7.47
C VAL A 355 1.56 10.34 7.74
N LYS A 356 2.03 10.34 8.99
CA LYS A 356 3.25 11.06 9.38
C LYS A 356 4.47 10.25 8.96
N VAL A 357 5.39 10.88 8.24
CA VAL A 357 6.65 10.27 7.83
C VAL A 357 7.66 10.42 8.98
N PRO A 358 8.14 9.30 9.59
CA PRO A 358 9.06 9.37 10.73
C PRO A 358 10.40 10.03 10.39
N GLU A 359 10.90 9.82 9.17
CA GLU A 359 12.20 10.33 8.71
C GLU A 359 12.14 11.77 8.16
N GLY A 360 10.94 12.32 7.96
CA GLY A 360 10.69 13.62 7.31
C GLY A 360 10.42 14.78 8.27
N GLY A 361 10.89 14.71 9.51
CA GLY A 361 10.68 15.78 10.51
C GLY A 361 9.22 15.95 10.96
N GLY A 362 8.37 14.92 10.79
CA GLY A 362 6.96 14.96 11.16
C GLY A 362 6.02 15.41 10.03
N ASN A 363 6.53 15.60 8.81
CA ASN A 363 5.72 15.92 7.64
C ASN A 363 4.70 14.80 7.33
N GLU A 364 3.50 15.22 6.94
CA GLU A 364 2.39 14.34 6.59
C GLU A 364 2.29 14.14 5.08
N THR A 365 2.17 12.88 4.66
CA THR A 365 2.01 12.47 3.25
C THR A 365 0.68 11.78 3.01
N VAL A 366 0.16 11.93 1.79
CA VAL A 366 -1.10 11.36 1.33
C VAL A 366 -0.84 10.06 0.58
N GLN A 367 -1.52 8.98 0.98
CA GLN A 367 -1.34 7.66 0.36
C GLN A 367 -2.62 6.82 0.42
N VAL A 368 -2.77 5.80 -0.43
CA VAL A 368 -3.87 4.84 -0.28
C VAL A 368 -3.66 3.96 0.96
N ILE A 369 -4.76 3.58 1.61
CA ILE A 369 -4.78 2.77 2.85
C ILE A 369 -4.14 1.38 2.69
N HIS A 370 -4.09 0.84 1.47
CA HIS A 370 -3.53 -0.49 1.19
C HIS A 370 -3.14 -0.60 -0.29
N GLN A 371 -2.09 -1.36 -0.62
CA GLN A 371 -1.57 -1.48 -1.99
C GLN A 371 -2.59 -2.01 -3.01
N SER A 372 -3.47 -2.93 -2.57
CA SER A 372 -4.55 -3.45 -3.42
C SER A 372 -5.50 -2.38 -3.95
N VAL A 373 -5.60 -1.22 -3.28
CA VAL A 373 -6.37 -0.06 -3.78
C VAL A 373 -5.70 0.49 -5.05
N THR A 374 -4.38 0.73 -5.01
CA THR A 374 -3.62 1.20 -6.17
C THR A 374 -3.71 0.21 -7.33
N GLU A 375 -3.59 -1.09 -7.05
CA GLU A 375 -3.71 -2.14 -8.07
C GLU A 375 -5.08 -2.13 -8.74
N PHE A 376 -6.16 -2.08 -7.95
CA PHE A 376 -7.52 -1.98 -8.48
C PHE A 376 -7.69 -0.70 -9.30
N LEU A 377 -7.23 0.45 -8.79
CA LEU A 377 -7.34 1.75 -9.45
C LEU A 377 -6.62 1.75 -10.81
N ARG A 378 -5.37 1.27 -10.86
CA ARG A 378 -4.58 1.17 -12.09
C ARG A 378 -5.16 0.16 -13.08
N ALA A 379 -5.64 -0.98 -12.60
CA ALA A 379 -6.18 -2.03 -13.47
C ALA A 379 -7.51 -1.63 -14.13
N ARG A 380 -8.44 -1.01 -13.36
CA ARG A 380 -9.78 -0.65 -13.85
C ARG A 380 -10.48 0.49 -13.11
N GLY A 381 -10.12 0.76 -11.86
CA GLY A 381 -10.86 1.70 -11.01
C GLY A 381 -10.82 3.15 -11.48
N LEU A 382 -9.69 3.63 -12.03
CA LEU A 382 -9.59 4.98 -12.60
C LEU A 382 -10.49 5.14 -13.83
N ALA A 383 -10.47 4.15 -14.74
CA ALA A 383 -11.35 4.15 -15.91
C ALA A 383 -12.83 4.09 -15.49
N TYR A 384 -13.15 3.25 -14.51
CA TYR A 384 -14.50 3.17 -13.95
C TYR A 384 -14.97 4.52 -13.38
N LEU A 385 -14.16 5.15 -12.53
CA LEU A 385 -14.50 6.45 -11.94
C LEU A 385 -14.64 7.56 -12.99
N ALA A 386 -13.83 7.54 -14.05
CA ALA A 386 -13.96 8.47 -15.17
C ALA A 386 -15.32 8.32 -15.88
N THR A 387 -15.79 7.09 -16.11
CA THR A 387 -17.12 6.88 -16.72
C THR A 387 -18.25 7.40 -15.84
N LEU A 388 -18.16 7.22 -14.51
CA LEU A 388 -19.13 7.78 -13.57
C LEU A 388 -19.13 9.31 -13.59
N ALA A 389 -17.94 9.93 -13.56
CA ALA A 389 -17.81 11.38 -13.58
C ALA A 389 -18.37 12.00 -14.88
N GLU A 390 -18.17 11.36 -16.03
CA GLU A 390 -18.74 11.81 -17.30
C GLU A 390 -20.27 11.63 -17.36
N ALA A 391 -20.79 10.53 -16.81
CA ALA A 391 -22.24 10.33 -16.70
C ALA A 391 -22.90 11.40 -15.82
N ASP A 392 -22.24 11.81 -14.73
CA ASP A 392 -22.72 12.87 -13.86
C ASP A 392 -22.72 14.23 -14.55
N LYS A 393 -21.66 14.58 -15.29
CA LYS A 393 -21.62 15.81 -16.10
C LYS A 393 -22.78 15.87 -17.11
N LYS A 394 -23.01 14.76 -17.83
CA LYS A 394 -24.12 14.66 -18.79
C LYS A 394 -25.49 14.79 -18.11
N ALA A 395 -25.68 14.17 -16.94
CA ALA A 395 -26.93 14.29 -16.19
C ALA A 395 -27.21 15.72 -15.71
N ILE A 396 -26.17 16.49 -15.38
CA ILE A 396 -26.29 17.91 -15.03
C ILE A 396 -26.64 18.76 -16.27
N CYS A 397 -26.05 18.45 -17.44
CA CYS A 397 -26.32 19.18 -18.69
C CYS A 397 -27.68 18.87 -19.34
N VAL A 398 -28.39 17.81 -18.91
CA VAL A 398 -29.66 17.36 -19.52
C VAL A 398 -30.89 17.85 -18.74
N MET A 399 -30.74 18.71 -17.73
CA MET A 399 -31.86 19.45 -17.15
C MET A 399 -32.03 20.77 -17.91
N PRO A 400 -33.01 20.93 -18.82
CA PRO A 400 -33.21 22.20 -19.52
C PRO A 400 -34.08 23.10 -18.65
N ASP A 401 -33.72 24.38 -18.61
CA ASP A 401 -34.66 25.45 -18.31
C ASP A 401 -35.93 25.24 -19.14
N THR A 402 -37.07 25.28 -18.46
CA THR A 402 -38.38 25.16 -19.10
C THR A 402 -38.72 26.48 -19.78
N GLU A 403 -38.43 26.59 -21.07
CA GLU A 403 -39.08 27.54 -21.97
C GLU A 403 -40.03 26.81 -22.94
N PRO A 404 -41.20 27.39 -23.29
CA PRO A 404 -42.26 26.72 -24.03
C PRO A 404 -41.92 26.55 -25.53
N PRO A 405 -42.60 25.62 -26.25
CA PRO A 405 -42.09 25.08 -27.50
C PRO A 405 -42.28 26.05 -28.67
N GLY A 406 -41.17 26.38 -29.32
CA GLY A 406 -41.12 26.96 -30.66
C GLY A 406 -40.76 25.88 -31.69
N ASN A 407 -41.63 25.73 -32.67
CA ASN A 407 -41.57 24.82 -33.81
C ASN A 407 -40.27 24.99 -34.64
N ASP A 408 -39.58 23.89 -34.99
CA ASP A 408 -39.50 23.37 -36.37
C ASP A 408 -38.28 22.45 -36.64
N ASN A 409 -38.60 21.42 -37.44
CA ASN A 409 -37.84 20.27 -37.92
C ASN A 409 -36.47 20.57 -38.57
N ILE A 410 -35.45 19.74 -38.32
CA ILE A 410 -34.51 19.21 -39.35
C ILE A 410 -34.09 17.75 -39.02
N HIS A 411 -34.13 16.93 -40.07
CA HIS A 411 -33.93 15.48 -40.19
C HIS A 411 -32.49 14.93 -40.01
N ASN A 412 -32.43 13.64 -39.60
CA ASN A 412 -31.50 12.55 -40.04
C ASN A 412 -29.99 12.66 -39.68
N CYS A 413 -29.19 11.63 -39.34
CA CYS A 413 -29.27 10.17 -39.11
C CYS A 413 -27.88 9.73 -38.49
N PRO A 414 -27.32 8.49 -38.58
CA PRO A 414 -26.92 7.65 -37.41
C PRO A 414 -25.40 7.35 -37.23
N ALA A 415 -24.96 7.13 -35.97
CA ALA A 415 -23.81 6.31 -35.45
C ALA A 415 -22.37 6.53 -36.04
N PRO A 416 -21.25 6.04 -35.44
CA PRO A 416 -21.07 5.16 -34.28
C PRO A 416 -20.11 5.66 -33.18
N PHE A 417 -20.11 4.94 -32.06
CA PHE A 417 -19.03 4.89 -31.06
C PHE A 417 -17.71 4.49 -31.73
N ASP A 418 -16.64 5.30 -31.60
CA ASP A 418 -15.28 4.80 -31.32
C ASP A 418 -14.28 5.93 -30.92
N GLY A 419 -13.31 5.62 -30.05
CA GLY A 419 -12.08 6.42 -29.85
C GLY A 419 -11.99 7.42 -28.68
N SER A 420 -13.07 7.75 -27.96
CA SER A 420 -13.05 8.86 -26.98
C SER A 420 -12.31 8.57 -25.67
N CYS A 421 -12.19 7.31 -25.24
CA CYS A 421 -11.54 6.97 -23.97
C CYS A 421 -10.02 7.16 -24.01
N LEU A 422 -9.37 6.88 -25.15
CA LEU A 422 -7.93 7.04 -25.33
C LEU A 422 -7.53 8.52 -25.43
N ASN A 423 -8.28 9.31 -26.19
CA ASN A 423 -8.03 10.76 -26.27
C ASN A 423 -8.28 11.49 -24.94
N HIS A 424 -9.28 11.05 -24.16
CA HIS A 424 -9.52 11.62 -22.83
C HIS A 424 -8.41 11.25 -21.84
N LEU A 425 -7.96 9.99 -21.82
CA LEU A 425 -6.81 9.57 -21.02
C LEU A 425 -5.56 10.39 -21.40
N VAL A 426 -5.29 10.61 -22.69
CA VAL A 426 -4.17 11.45 -23.15
C VAL A 426 -4.33 12.92 -22.71
N THR A 427 -5.55 13.46 -22.73
CA THR A 427 -5.82 14.85 -22.32
C THR A 427 -5.72 15.03 -20.80
N GLU A 428 -6.20 14.07 -20.00
CA GLU A 428 -6.05 14.06 -18.55
C GLU A 428 -4.59 13.78 -18.14
N TYR A 429 -3.88 12.92 -18.87
CA TYR A 429 -2.44 12.71 -18.66
C TYR A 429 -1.66 14.02 -18.92
N ALA A 430 -2.02 14.76 -19.97
CA ALA A 430 -1.45 16.07 -20.24
C ALA A 430 -1.74 17.08 -19.11
N LYS A 431 -2.96 17.07 -18.54
CA LYS A 431 -3.29 17.90 -17.36
C LYS A 431 -2.48 17.51 -16.13
N ILE A 432 -2.30 16.21 -15.86
CA ILE A 432 -1.48 15.71 -14.76
C ILE A 432 -0.03 16.15 -14.97
N VAL A 433 0.53 16.01 -16.18
CA VAL A 433 1.90 16.44 -16.49
C VAL A 433 2.06 17.96 -16.34
N VAL A 434 1.10 18.76 -16.80
CA VAL A 434 1.14 20.22 -16.64
C VAL A 434 1.04 20.62 -15.16
N ILE A 435 0.15 19.98 -14.39
CA ILE A 435 0.05 20.22 -12.95
C ILE A 435 1.28 19.68 -12.22
N ALA A 436 1.92 18.59 -12.68
CA ALA A 436 3.17 18.04 -12.13
C ALA A 436 4.32 19.00 -12.31
N ILE A 437 4.48 19.53 -13.53
CA ILE A 437 5.45 20.57 -13.82
C ILE A 437 5.16 21.79 -12.94
N PHE A 438 3.90 22.21 -12.79
CA PHE A 438 3.54 23.36 -11.96
C PHE A 438 3.82 23.14 -10.46
N VAL A 439 3.54 21.95 -9.94
CA VAL A 439 3.82 21.56 -8.55
C VAL A 439 5.33 21.45 -8.35
N GLU A 440 6.06 20.79 -9.23
CA GLU A 440 7.53 20.76 -9.19
C GLU A 440 8.10 22.18 -9.25
N MET A 441 7.63 23.05 -10.13
CA MET A 441 8.08 24.45 -10.20
C MET A 441 7.74 25.28 -8.94
N MET A 442 6.66 24.96 -8.22
CA MET A 442 6.32 25.66 -6.98
C MET A 442 7.14 25.20 -5.77
N PHE A 443 7.61 23.94 -5.76
CA PHE A 443 8.27 23.33 -4.60
C PHE A 443 9.77 23.02 -4.81
N SER A 444 10.24 22.97 -6.05
CA SER A 444 11.65 23.11 -6.38
C SER A 444 11.95 24.60 -6.49
N GLY A 445 12.68 25.15 -5.52
CA GLY A 445 13.06 26.56 -5.57
C GLY A 445 13.70 26.88 -6.91
N PHE A 446 13.25 27.97 -7.55
CA PHE A 446 13.95 28.52 -8.72
C PHE A 446 15.45 28.57 -8.43
N PRO A 447 16.33 28.17 -9.37
CA PRO A 447 17.75 28.49 -9.25
C PRO A 447 17.88 30.01 -9.19
N THR A 448 18.04 30.53 -7.98
CA THR A 448 18.39 31.92 -7.77
C THR A 448 19.89 32.02 -7.93
N SER A 449 20.32 32.39 -9.13
CA SER A 449 21.54 33.16 -9.29
C SER A 449 21.30 34.17 -10.41
N PRO A 450 21.34 35.47 -10.12
CA PRO A 450 21.37 36.48 -11.17
C PRO A 450 22.74 36.45 -11.84
N VAL A 451 22.73 36.49 -13.16
CA VAL A 451 23.89 36.91 -13.94
C VAL A 451 24.16 38.39 -13.62
N SER A 452 25.29 38.64 -12.97
CA SER A 452 26.02 39.91 -12.92
C SER A 452 27.30 39.62 -12.13
N GLY A 453 28.52 39.85 -12.58
CA GLY A 453 29.11 40.60 -13.67
C GLY A 453 30.59 40.71 -13.30
#